data_AF-A0A238D9Q8-F1
#
_entry.id   AF-A0A238D9Q8-F1
#
_cell.length_a   1.000
_cell.length_b   1.000
_cell.length_c   1.000
_cell.angle_alpha   90.00
_cell.angle_beta   90.00
_cell.angle_gamma   90.00
#
_symmetry.space_group_name_H-M   'P 1'
#
loop_
_entity.id
_entity.type
_entity.pdbx_description
1 polymer ?
#
loop_
_entity_poly.entity_id
_entity_poly.type
_entity_poly.pdbx_seq_one_letter_code
_entity_poly.pdbx_strand_id
1 'polypeptide(L)'
;MHLRIGMKRLIGSLCTSLAVVLAGCGGGGAASTTLSCPTCTKAASASPSSSPTKPASSASAPIAAKAQPWPIPPAPQPVKGVLTGEALRLYVLNSARYMIAHPQLLDQTSTIAGITNAHGIRVDIYNWIQGLPMTAAQKAAMVQEAHATQDALLVDPTNAKALAAVDAEVGNAVNCLGDSLGSVFYDPGWTNAIDFMIANTPIRQKAYMAYNNAPSGPLGLPSGDTCKSY
;
A
#
# COMPACT_ATOMS: atom_id res chain seq x y z
N MET A 1 6.90 -14.94 7.63
CA MET A 1 6.01 -13.84 8.06
C MET A 1 5.32 -13.30 6.82
N HIS A 2 4.02 -13.57 6.64
CA HIS A 2 3.24 -12.99 5.54
C HIS A 2 2.82 -11.58 5.98
N LEU A 3 3.62 -10.56 5.62
CA LEU A 3 3.37 -9.19 6.00
C LEU A 3 2.24 -8.58 5.18
N ARG A 4 1.18 -8.12 5.87
CA ARG A 4 0.11 -7.25 5.36
C ARG A 4 0.63 -5.82 5.17
N ILE A 5 1.57 -5.61 4.24
CA ILE A 5 2.28 -4.32 4.04
C ILE A 5 1.45 -3.27 3.28
N GLY A 6 0.38 -3.63 2.56
CA GLY A 6 -0.28 -2.70 1.62
C GLY A 6 -1.65 -2.13 2.02
N MET A 7 -2.09 -2.20 3.29
CA MET A 7 -3.53 -2.03 3.60
C MET A 7 -4.07 -0.60 3.36
N LYS A 8 -3.25 0.45 3.55
CA LYS A 8 -3.66 1.83 3.21
C LYS A 8 -3.70 2.08 1.69
N ARG A 9 -2.74 1.52 0.94
CA ARG A 9 -2.60 1.72 -0.52
C ARG A 9 -3.64 0.94 -1.35
N LEU A 10 -4.12 -0.21 -0.84
CA LEU A 10 -5.11 -1.04 -1.55
C LEU A 10 -6.55 -0.47 -1.50
N ILE A 11 -6.90 0.31 -0.48
CA ILE A 11 -8.27 0.84 -0.31
C ILE A 11 -8.56 1.98 -1.30
N GLY A 12 -7.56 2.79 -1.65
CA GLY A 12 -7.71 3.88 -2.62
C GLY A 12 -7.98 3.42 -4.06
N SER A 13 -7.46 2.25 -4.45
CA SER A 13 -7.61 1.73 -5.82
C SER A 13 -8.98 1.10 -6.11
N LEU A 14 -9.78 0.75 -5.09
CA LEU A 14 -11.06 0.05 -5.24
C LEU A 14 -12.28 0.99 -5.28
N CYS A 15 -12.13 2.27 -4.95
CA CYS A 15 -13.25 3.20 -4.86
C CYS A 15 -13.67 3.86 -6.19
N THR A 16 -12.92 3.69 -7.29
CA THR A 16 -13.18 4.43 -8.55
C THR A 16 -14.03 3.67 -9.58
N SER A 17 -14.62 2.51 -9.25
CA SER A 17 -15.34 1.68 -10.23
C SER A 17 -16.82 1.40 -9.92
N LEU A 18 -17.47 2.14 -9.02
CA LEU A 18 -18.90 1.91 -8.73
C LEU A 18 -19.70 3.22 -8.60
N ALA A 19 -19.83 3.98 -9.69
CA ALA A 19 -20.76 5.11 -9.77
C ALA A 19 -21.35 5.28 -11.19
N VAL A 20 -22.03 4.25 -11.68
CA VAL A 20 -22.85 4.23 -12.92
C VAL A 20 -23.88 3.11 -12.66
N VAL A 21 -25.21 3.21 -12.68
CA VAL A 21 -26.23 4.16 -13.13
C VAL A 21 -27.50 3.82 -12.32
N LEU A 22 -28.25 4.82 -11.85
CA LEU A 22 -29.69 4.72 -11.60
C LEU A 22 -30.29 6.13 -11.67
N ALA A 23 -30.47 6.60 -12.91
CA ALA A 23 -31.41 7.66 -13.23
C ALA A 23 -32.77 7.00 -13.54
N GLY A 24 -33.79 7.31 -12.75
CA GLY A 24 -35.13 6.75 -12.87
C GLY A 24 -36.17 7.63 -12.16
N CYS A 25 -36.55 8.69 -12.86
CA CYS A 25 -37.69 9.59 -12.75
C CYS A 25 -38.90 9.15 -11.87
N GLY A 26 -39.43 10.10 -11.05
CA GLY A 26 -40.88 10.35 -11.00
C GLY A 26 -41.54 10.60 -9.63
N GLY A 27 -41.88 11.88 -9.36
CA GLY A 27 -43.02 12.39 -8.56
C GLY A 27 -43.04 12.08 -7.06
N GLY A 28 -43.13 13.03 -6.13
CA GLY A 28 -43.96 14.23 -6.09
C GLY A 28 -45.06 14.03 -5.04
N GLY A 29 -45.03 14.74 -3.91
CA GLY A 29 -46.13 14.71 -2.94
C GLY A 29 -45.72 15.05 -1.50
N ALA A 30 -46.21 16.19 -1.03
CA ALA A 30 -46.02 16.75 0.31
C ALA A 30 -46.64 15.91 1.43
N ALA A 31 -46.09 16.02 2.66
CA ALA A 31 -46.83 16.38 3.88
C ALA A 31 -45.95 16.28 5.13
N SER A 32 -45.98 17.34 5.94
CA SER A 32 -45.57 17.35 7.34
C SER A 32 -46.36 16.33 8.17
N THR A 33 -45.72 15.64 9.12
CA THR A 33 -46.29 15.40 10.46
C THR A 33 -45.25 14.89 11.47
N THR A 34 -45.12 15.70 12.51
CA THR A 34 -44.83 15.45 13.93
C THR A 34 -44.76 14.02 14.49
N LEU A 35 -43.80 13.88 15.42
CA LEU A 35 -43.88 13.22 16.75
C LEU A 35 -44.27 11.72 16.84
N SER A 36 -43.34 10.91 17.37
CA SER A 36 -43.35 10.43 18.77
C SER A 36 -42.67 9.06 18.92
N CYS A 37 -41.71 8.99 19.85
CA CYS A 37 -41.34 7.73 20.52
C CYS A 37 -42.50 7.24 21.40
N PRO A 38 -42.70 5.92 21.51
CA PRO A 38 -43.29 5.34 22.69
C PRO A 38 -42.25 4.61 23.53
N THR A 39 -42.33 4.92 24.81
CA THR A 39 -41.74 4.28 25.99
C THR A 39 -42.07 2.80 26.13
N CYS A 40 -41.19 2.13 26.87
CA CYS A 40 -41.27 0.77 27.39
C CYS A 40 -42.56 0.43 28.15
N THR A 41 -43.00 -0.83 28.03
CA THR A 41 -43.66 -1.58 29.12
C THR A 41 -43.36 -3.08 29.02
N LYS A 42 -43.44 -3.72 30.19
CA LYS A 42 -42.80 -4.97 30.64
C LYS A 42 -43.89 -6.02 30.90
N ALA A 43 -43.70 -7.28 30.46
CA ALA A 43 -44.30 -8.51 31.01
C ALA A 43 -43.58 -9.72 30.38
N ALA A 44 -42.70 -10.42 31.10
CA ALA A 44 -42.94 -11.55 31.99
C ALA A 44 -43.25 -12.90 31.27
N SER A 45 -42.24 -13.77 31.31
CA SER A 45 -42.27 -15.24 31.50
C SER A 45 -42.99 -16.15 30.50
N ALA A 46 -42.19 -16.96 29.77
CA ALA A 46 -42.20 -18.43 29.85
C ALA A 46 -41.06 -19.03 28.99
N SER A 47 -40.20 -19.85 29.61
CA SER A 47 -39.30 -20.76 28.91
C SER A 47 -40.09 -21.91 28.28
N PRO A 48 -39.60 -22.48 27.18
CA PRO A 48 -39.19 -23.88 27.26
C PRO A 48 -37.79 -24.13 26.71
N SER A 49 -37.10 -24.98 27.46
CA SER A 49 -35.81 -25.59 27.19
C SER A 49 -35.81 -26.37 25.87
N SER A 50 -34.93 -25.98 24.95
CA SER A 50 -34.45 -26.86 23.87
C SER A 50 -32.95 -26.65 23.67
N SER A 51 -32.21 -27.72 23.96
CA SER A 51 -30.76 -27.83 23.83
C SER A 51 -30.34 -27.72 22.36
N PRO A 52 -29.33 -26.90 21.99
CA PRO A 52 -28.63 -27.06 20.75
C PRO A 52 -27.49 -28.07 20.92
N THR A 53 -27.56 -29.12 20.12
CA THR A 53 -26.54 -30.13 19.89
C THR A 53 -25.22 -29.48 19.47
N LYS A 54 -24.16 -29.78 20.22
CA LYS A 54 -22.76 -29.44 19.96
C LYS A 54 -22.34 -29.93 18.55
N PRO A 55 -21.94 -29.05 17.61
CA PRO A 55 -21.25 -29.51 16.42
C PRO A 55 -19.86 -30.00 16.80
N ALA A 56 -19.51 -31.20 16.35
CA ALA A 56 -18.21 -31.80 16.52
C ALA A 56 -17.11 -30.88 15.98
N SER A 57 -16.14 -30.54 16.83
CA SER A 57 -14.88 -29.94 16.42
C SER A 57 -14.13 -30.92 15.51
N SER A 58 -14.24 -30.73 14.21
CA SER A 58 -13.24 -31.21 13.26
C SER A 58 -11.98 -30.36 13.46
N ALA A 59 -11.06 -30.88 14.27
CA ALA A 59 -9.70 -30.37 14.33
C ALA A 59 -9.06 -30.60 12.96
N SER A 60 -9.13 -29.59 12.09
CA SER A 60 -8.27 -29.53 10.91
C SER A 60 -6.83 -29.42 11.42
N ALA A 61 -6.04 -30.48 11.17
CA ALA A 61 -4.61 -30.46 11.36
C ALA A 61 -4.03 -29.20 10.67
N PRO A 62 -3.09 -28.47 11.30
CA PRO A 62 -2.44 -27.37 10.62
C PRO A 62 -1.69 -27.95 9.42
N ILE A 63 -2.18 -27.64 8.22
CA ILE A 63 -1.41 -27.80 6.99
C ILE A 63 -0.26 -26.81 7.15
N ALA A 64 0.85 -27.28 7.73
CA ALA A 64 2.13 -26.63 7.66
C ALA A 64 2.57 -26.72 6.20
N ALA A 65 1.98 -25.87 5.35
CA ALA A 65 2.53 -25.53 4.06
C ALA A 65 3.91 -24.95 4.36
N LYS A 66 4.95 -25.78 4.26
CA LYS A 66 6.32 -25.32 4.17
C LYS A 66 6.33 -24.37 2.98
N ALA A 67 6.27 -23.07 3.24
CA ALA A 67 6.47 -22.05 2.23
C ALA A 67 7.82 -22.37 1.60
N GLN A 68 7.79 -22.96 0.40
CA GLN A 68 9.00 -23.18 -0.37
C GLN A 68 9.65 -21.80 -0.52
N PRO A 69 10.93 -21.63 -0.16
CA PRO A 69 11.64 -20.40 -0.44
C PRO A 69 11.46 -20.13 -1.94
N TRP A 70 10.90 -18.99 -2.30
CA TRP A 70 10.83 -18.59 -3.69
C TRP A 70 12.25 -18.69 -4.27
N PRO A 71 12.43 -19.30 -5.47
CA PRO A 71 13.74 -19.39 -6.07
C PRO A 71 14.34 -17.98 -6.15
N ILE A 72 15.56 -17.83 -5.62
CA ILE A 72 16.28 -16.56 -5.68
C ILE A 72 16.42 -16.21 -7.16
N PRO A 73 15.87 -15.07 -7.63
CA PRO A 73 15.98 -14.72 -9.03
C PRO A 73 17.47 -14.50 -9.37
N PRO A 74 17.91 -14.82 -10.60
CA PRO A 74 19.24 -14.45 -11.04
C PRO A 74 19.38 -12.92 -11.04
N ALA A 75 20.61 -12.43 -10.91
CA ALA A 75 20.90 -11.01 -11.03
C ALA A 75 20.36 -10.49 -12.38
N PRO A 76 19.61 -9.36 -12.39
CA PRO A 76 19.18 -8.75 -13.63
C PRO A 76 20.40 -8.40 -14.47
N GLN A 77 20.39 -8.81 -15.73
CA GLN A 77 21.50 -8.54 -16.64
C GLN A 77 21.43 -7.07 -17.10
N PRO A 78 22.55 -6.35 -17.23
CA PRO A 78 22.54 -4.98 -17.74
C PRO A 78 21.88 -4.94 -19.13
N VAL A 79 20.87 -4.09 -19.28
CA VAL A 79 20.18 -3.88 -20.56
C VAL A 79 20.63 -2.56 -21.15
N LYS A 80 20.94 -2.54 -22.46
CA LYS A 80 21.19 -1.30 -23.18
C LYS A 80 19.87 -0.68 -23.61
N GLY A 81 19.67 0.60 -23.30
CA GLY A 81 18.51 1.38 -23.72
C GLY A 81 17.37 1.41 -22.70
N VAL A 82 16.25 2.00 -23.11
CA VAL A 82 15.03 2.12 -22.30
C VAL A 82 14.11 0.95 -22.62
N LEU A 83 13.63 0.26 -21.59
CA LEU A 83 12.58 -0.75 -21.70
C LEU A 83 11.21 -0.09 -21.55
N THR A 84 10.19 -0.70 -22.18
CA THR A 84 8.79 -0.26 -22.08
C THR A 84 7.86 -1.44 -21.86
N GLY A 85 6.63 -1.18 -21.41
CA GLY A 85 5.59 -2.20 -21.26
C GLY A 85 6.02 -3.37 -20.37
N GLU A 86 5.68 -4.59 -20.78
CA GLU A 86 5.95 -5.80 -19.98
C GLU A 86 7.44 -6.07 -19.76
N ALA A 87 8.30 -5.72 -20.71
CA ALA A 87 9.74 -5.90 -20.55
C ALA A 87 10.29 -5.03 -19.42
N LEU A 88 9.85 -3.77 -19.34
CA LEU A 88 10.20 -2.88 -18.23
C LEU A 88 9.65 -3.42 -16.91
N ARG A 89 8.38 -3.83 -16.93
CA ARG A 89 7.69 -4.40 -15.77
C ARG A 89 8.46 -5.56 -15.14
N LEU A 90 8.78 -6.57 -15.95
CA LEU A 90 9.49 -7.77 -15.50
C LEU A 90 10.91 -7.44 -15.03
N TYR A 91 11.61 -6.54 -15.73
CA TYR A 91 12.95 -6.15 -15.33
C TYR A 91 12.97 -5.53 -13.94
N VAL A 92 12.09 -4.56 -13.68
CA VAL A 92 12.00 -3.86 -12.39
C VAL A 92 11.65 -4.84 -11.27
N LEU A 93 10.60 -5.66 -11.46
CA LEU A 93 10.16 -6.65 -10.47
C LEU A 93 11.28 -7.65 -10.16
N ASN A 94 11.96 -8.18 -11.17
CA ASN A 94 13.06 -9.12 -10.97
C ASN A 94 14.25 -8.47 -10.28
N SER A 95 14.58 -7.23 -10.64
CA SER A 95 15.66 -6.48 -9.99
C SER A 95 15.37 -6.19 -8.51
N ALA A 96 14.15 -5.80 -8.18
CA ALA A 96 13.78 -5.56 -6.78
C ALA A 96 13.73 -6.86 -5.97
N ARG A 97 13.18 -7.95 -6.53
CA ARG A 97 13.23 -9.27 -5.89
C ARG A 97 14.65 -9.74 -5.65
N TYR A 98 15.56 -9.47 -6.60
CA TYR A 98 16.98 -9.74 -6.43
C TYR A 98 17.57 -8.95 -5.25
N MET A 99 17.31 -7.65 -5.17
CA MET A 99 17.76 -6.81 -4.03
C MET A 99 17.21 -7.33 -2.69
N ILE A 100 15.91 -7.65 -2.62
CA ILE A 100 15.26 -8.18 -1.41
C ILE A 100 15.87 -9.53 -0.99
N ALA A 101 16.21 -10.39 -1.94
CA ALA A 101 16.83 -11.69 -1.67
C ALA A 101 18.31 -11.58 -1.24
N HIS A 102 18.96 -10.44 -1.47
CA HIS A 102 20.37 -10.19 -1.18
C HIS A 102 20.50 -8.98 -0.25
N PRO A 103 20.19 -9.13 1.05
CA PRO A 103 20.11 -8.01 1.99
C PRO A 103 21.41 -7.21 2.11
N GLN A 104 22.58 -7.80 1.82
CA GLN A 104 23.86 -7.09 1.77
C GLN A 104 23.95 -5.99 0.69
N LEU A 105 23.04 -5.99 -0.29
CA LEU A 105 22.94 -4.94 -1.31
C LEU A 105 22.08 -3.75 -0.84
N LEU A 106 21.36 -3.91 0.27
CA LEU A 106 20.55 -2.87 0.89
C LEU A 106 21.26 -2.35 2.14
N ASP A 107 21.01 -1.10 2.49
CA ASP A 107 21.49 -0.51 3.73
C ASP A 107 20.93 -1.28 4.94
N GLN A 108 21.82 -1.79 5.80
CA GLN A 108 21.49 -2.57 7.01
C GLN A 108 21.74 -1.80 8.32
N THR A 109 21.95 -0.49 8.26
CA THR A 109 22.16 0.33 9.46
C THR A 109 20.99 0.22 10.45
N SER A 110 21.30 0.44 11.74
CA SER A 110 20.33 0.31 12.83
C SER A 110 19.41 1.52 13.00
N THR A 111 19.41 2.47 12.08
CA THR A 111 18.55 3.66 12.12
C THR A 111 17.37 3.51 11.15
N ILE A 112 16.25 4.15 11.48
CA ILE A 112 15.06 4.13 10.63
C ILE A 112 15.35 4.84 9.29
N ALA A 113 16.02 6.00 9.35
CA ALA A 113 16.39 6.78 8.16
C ALA A 113 17.39 6.05 7.26
N GLY A 114 18.39 5.39 7.86
CA GLY A 114 19.50 4.84 7.10
C GLY A 114 20.46 5.88 6.56
N ILE A 115 21.27 5.49 5.58
CA ILE A 115 22.19 6.38 4.86
C ILE A 115 21.43 7.01 3.69
N THR A 116 21.07 8.28 3.83
CA THR A 116 20.28 9.03 2.85
C THR A 116 21.12 9.98 1.99
N ASN A 117 20.61 10.30 0.81
CA ASN A 117 21.14 11.33 -0.09
C ASN A 117 20.56 12.72 0.26
N ALA A 118 20.90 13.74 -0.54
CA ALA A 118 20.41 15.11 -0.37
C ALA A 118 18.88 15.27 -0.54
N HIS A 119 18.22 14.29 -1.17
CA HIS A 119 16.78 14.24 -1.31
C HIS A 119 16.11 13.46 -0.17
N GLY A 120 16.83 13.07 0.88
CA GLY A 120 16.26 12.29 1.98
C GLY A 120 15.96 10.83 1.64
N ILE A 121 16.37 10.34 0.46
CA ILE A 121 16.15 8.95 0.02
C ILE A 121 17.38 8.14 0.33
N ARG A 122 17.21 6.88 0.75
CA ARG A 122 18.39 6.02 0.96
C ARG A 122 19.20 5.83 -0.32
N VAL A 123 20.52 5.89 -0.16
CA VAL A 123 21.49 5.86 -1.28
C VAL A 123 21.41 4.56 -2.07
N ASP A 124 21.22 3.41 -1.40
CA ASP A 124 21.07 2.09 -2.02
C ASP A 124 19.84 2.04 -2.96
N ILE A 125 18.70 2.56 -2.50
CA ILE A 125 17.45 2.62 -3.29
C ILE A 125 17.57 3.61 -4.44
N TYR A 126 18.11 4.80 -4.17
CA TYR A 126 18.32 5.81 -5.22
C TYR A 126 19.21 5.26 -6.34
N ASN A 127 20.35 4.65 -5.99
CA ASN A 127 21.26 4.07 -6.97
C ASN A 127 20.62 2.92 -7.76
N TRP A 128 19.82 2.07 -7.11
CA TRP A 128 19.05 1.03 -7.79
C TRP A 128 18.09 1.64 -8.83
N ILE A 129 17.33 2.69 -8.47
CA ILE A 129 16.42 3.39 -9.40
C ILE A 129 17.20 3.99 -10.58
N GLN A 130 18.33 4.65 -10.30
CA GLN A 130 19.16 5.25 -11.35
C GLN A 130 19.73 4.21 -12.32
N GLY A 131 19.96 2.97 -11.86
CA GLY A 131 20.40 1.85 -12.68
C GLY A 131 19.32 1.20 -13.56
N LEU A 132 18.05 1.58 -13.41
CA LEU A 132 16.97 0.97 -14.20
C LEU A 132 16.97 1.46 -15.66
N PRO A 133 16.57 0.60 -16.63
CA PRO A 133 16.46 0.95 -18.05
C PRO A 133 15.16 1.73 -18.31
N MET A 134 15.06 2.92 -17.71
CA MET A 134 13.89 3.80 -17.71
C MET A 134 14.22 5.17 -18.30
N THR A 135 13.18 5.90 -18.74
CA THR A 135 13.31 7.32 -19.05
C THR A 135 13.59 8.14 -17.80
N ALA A 136 14.08 9.38 -17.97
CA ALA A 136 14.31 10.30 -16.86
C ALA A 136 13.02 10.58 -16.06
N ALA A 137 11.89 10.76 -16.75
CA ALA A 137 10.59 11.00 -16.10
C ALA A 137 10.14 9.80 -15.24
N GLN A 138 10.29 8.58 -15.77
CA GLN A 138 9.98 7.36 -15.03
C GLN A 138 10.87 7.19 -13.79
N LYS A 139 12.17 7.50 -13.90
CA LYS A 139 13.08 7.50 -12.75
C LYS A 139 12.69 8.55 -11.73
N ALA A 140 12.35 9.77 -12.15
CA ALA A 140 11.91 10.82 -11.25
C ALA A 140 10.64 10.41 -10.46
N ALA A 141 9.67 9.76 -11.12
CA ALA A 141 8.48 9.23 -10.46
C ALA A 141 8.82 8.15 -9.41
N MET A 142 9.78 7.26 -9.71
CA MET A 142 10.26 6.27 -8.73
C MET A 142 11.01 6.89 -7.56
N VAL A 143 11.79 7.94 -7.82
CA VAL A 143 12.48 8.70 -6.78
C VAL A 143 11.46 9.39 -5.88
N GLN A 144 10.39 9.95 -6.44
CA GLN A 144 9.26 10.52 -5.68
C GLN A 144 8.60 9.49 -4.77
N GLU A 145 8.34 8.28 -5.27
CA GLU A 145 7.79 7.19 -4.47
C GLU A 145 8.73 6.76 -3.36
N ALA A 146 10.02 6.58 -3.66
CA ALA A 146 11.01 6.22 -2.65
C ALA A 146 11.11 7.28 -1.54
N HIS A 147 11.01 8.56 -1.90
CA HIS A 147 10.95 9.66 -0.95
C HIS A 147 9.70 9.58 -0.06
N ALA A 148 8.52 9.49 -0.67
CA ALA A 148 7.26 9.44 0.08
C ALA A 148 7.18 8.22 1.02
N THR A 149 7.68 7.06 0.58
CA THR A 149 7.80 5.88 1.45
C THR A 149 8.80 6.11 2.57
N GLN A 150 9.94 6.76 2.31
CA GLN A 150 10.92 7.07 3.36
C GLN A 150 10.35 8.02 4.42
N ASP A 151 9.56 9.02 4.02
CA ASP A 151 8.85 9.91 4.94
C ASP A 151 7.80 9.16 5.76
N ALA A 152 7.09 8.22 5.14
CA ALA A 152 6.16 7.33 5.84
C ALA A 152 6.82 6.47 6.93
N LEU A 153 8.10 6.14 6.80
CA LEU A 153 8.84 5.47 7.88
C LEU A 153 9.24 6.43 9.02
N LEU A 154 9.42 7.72 8.71
CA LEU A 154 9.98 8.70 9.64
C LEU A 154 8.93 9.53 10.37
N VAL A 155 7.69 9.52 9.89
CA VAL A 155 6.58 10.29 10.48
C VAL A 155 6.24 9.80 11.89
N ASP A 156 5.92 10.76 12.76
CA ASP A 156 5.35 10.46 14.08
C ASP A 156 3.90 9.99 13.93
N PRO A 157 3.58 8.72 14.27
CA PRO A 157 2.24 8.17 14.10
C PRO A 157 1.19 8.76 15.07
N THR A 158 1.60 9.63 15.99
CA THR A 158 0.68 10.33 16.91
C THR A 158 0.36 11.75 16.44
N ASN A 159 1.12 12.28 15.48
CA ASN A 159 0.93 13.62 14.93
C ASN A 159 0.00 13.57 13.70
N ALA A 160 -1.29 13.75 13.93
CA ALA A 160 -2.31 13.70 12.88
C ALA A 160 -2.04 14.66 11.69
N LYS A 161 -1.46 15.84 11.96
CA LYS A 161 -1.14 16.82 10.91
C LYS A 161 0.03 16.33 10.06
N ALA A 162 1.09 15.78 10.68
CA ALA A 162 2.23 15.24 9.96
C ALA A 162 1.83 13.99 9.15
N LEU A 163 1.00 13.12 9.72
CA LEU A 163 0.46 11.95 9.02
C LEU A 163 -0.34 12.36 7.78
N ALA A 164 -1.22 13.34 7.88
CA ALA A 164 -2.00 13.81 6.73
C ALA A 164 -1.13 14.40 5.61
N ALA A 165 -0.02 15.07 5.97
CA ALA A 165 0.93 15.59 4.99
C ALA A 165 1.64 14.44 4.25
N VAL A 166 2.14 13.45 4.98
CA VAL A 166 2.79 12.27 4.39
C VAL A 166 1.81 11.45 3.53
N ASP A 167 0.56 11.28 3.98
CA ASP A 167 -0.48 10.60 3.20
C ASP A 167 -0.75 11.30 1.87
N ALA A 168 -0.77 12.64 1.87
CA ALA A 168 -0.90 13.42 0.64
C ALA A 168 0.33 13.24 -0.28
N GLU A 169 1.54 13.18 0.27
CA GLU A 169 2.76 12.94 -0.50
C GLU A 169 2.81 11.54 -1.10
N VAL A 170 2.39 10.52 -0.36
CA VAL A 170 2.21 9.16 -0.87
C VAL A 170 1.16 9.13 -1.98
N GLY A 171 0.02 9.82 -1.81
CA GLY A 171 -1.00 9.95 -2.86
C GLY A 171 -0.47 10.60 -4.14
N ASN A 172 0.29 11.69 -4.00
CA ASN A 172 0.94 12.37 -5.13
C ASN A 172 1.96 11.47 -5.83
N ALA A 173 2.77 10.73 -5.07
CA ALA A 173 3.77 9.82 -5.63
C ALA A 173 3.11 8.66 -6.41
N VAL A 174 2.06 8.06 -5.84
CA VAL A 174 1.26 7.02 -6.49
C VAL A 174 0.63 7.51 -7.78
N ASN A 175 0.05 8.72 -7.78
CA ASN A 175 -0.54 9.30 -8.98
C ASN A 175 0.54 9.56 -10.06
N CYS A 176 1.66 10.19 -9.69
CA CYS A 176 2.76 10.43 -10.62
C CYS A 176 3.34 9.14 -11.21
N LEU A 177 3.47 8.07 -10.41
CA LEU A 177 3.86 6.75 -10.91
C LEU A 177 2.87 6.21 -11.93
N GLY A 178 1.57 6.33 -11.66
CA GLY A 178 0.50 5.96 -12.60
C GLY A 178 0.63 6.69 -13.93
N ASP A 179 0.82 8.00 -13.90
CA ASP A 179 0.98 8.83 -15.09
C ASP A 179 2.27 8.50 -15.86
N SER A 180 3.38 8.22 -15.14
CA SER A 180 4.70 7.99 -15.75
C SER A 180 4.90 6.58 -16.32
N LEU A 181 4.22 5.59 -15.76
CA LEU A 181 4.42 4.17 -16.10
C LEU A 181 3.20 3.57 -16.82
N GLY A 182 2.04 4.22 -16.79
CA GLY A 182 0.82 3.78 -17.45
C GLY A 182 0.44 2.36 -17.04
N SER A 183 0.21 1.48 -18.02
CA SER A 183 -0.20 0.09 -17.78
C SER A 183 0.83 -0.74 -16.99
N VAL A 184 2.09 -0.32 -16.93
CA VAL A 184 3.14 -0.98 -16.13
C VAL A 184 2.88 -0.81 -14.62
N PHE A 185 2.20 0.27 -14.22
CA PHE A 185 1.96 0.63 -12.82
C PHE A 185 0.96 -0.29 -12.11
N TYR A 186 -0.10 -0.74 -12.79
CA TYR A 186 -1.26 -1.38 -12.16
C TYR A 186 -1.02 -2.81 -11.66
N ASP A 187 0.23 -3.30 -11.64
CA ASP A 187 0.56 -4.52 -10.92
C ASP A 187 0.85 -4.22 -9.45
N PRO A 188 0.12 -4.82 -8.50
CA PRO A 188 0.35 -4.61 -7.07
C PRO A 188 1.77 -5.01 -6.62
N GLY A 189 2.52 -5.80 -7.39
CA GLY A 189 3.91 -6.13 -7.10
C GLY A 189 4.88 -4.94 -7.16
N TRP A 190 4.53 -3.86 -7.86
CA TRP A 190 5.45 -2.77 -8.20
C TRP A 190 5.70 -1.78 -7.06
N THR A 191 4.63 -1.20 -6.50
CA THR A 191 4.71 -0.27 -5.36
C THR A 191 5.20 -0.96 -4.09
N ASN A 192 4.78 -2.21 -3.88
CA ASN A 192 5.25 -3.01 -2.76
C ASN A 192 6.76 -3.25 -2.79
N ALA A 193 7.40 -3.28 -3.97
CA ALA A 193 8.82 -3.56 -4.07
C ALA A 193 9.71 -2.50 -3.40
N ILE A 194 9.41 -1.21 -3.63
CA ILE A 194 10.10 -0.10 -2.96
C ILE A 194 9.86 -0.16 -1.45
N ASP A 195 8.61 -0.39 -1.04
CA ASP A 195 8.25 -0.52 0.37
C ASP A 195 9.01 -1.66 1.06
N PHE A 196 9.17 -2.83 0.42
CA PHE A 196 9.94 -3.95 0.95
C PHE A 196 11.44 -3.65 1.05
N MET A 197 12.01 -2.99 0.05
CA MET A 197 13.43 -2.63 0.10
C MET A 197 13.69 -1.54 1.13
N ILE A 198 12.77 -0.58 1.32
CA ILE A 198 12.89 0.46 2.34
C ILE A 198 12.65 -0.12 3.75
N ALA A 199 11.63 -0.95 3.94
CA ALA A 199 11.36 -1.64 5.20
C ALA A 199 12.16 -2.94 5.38
N ASN A 200 13.44 -2.95 4.98
CA ASN A 200 14.27 -4.17 4.94
C ASN A 200 14.84 -4.63 6.29
N THR A 201 14.77 -3.81 7.35
CA THR A 201 15.26 -4.16 8.69
C THR A 201 14.12 -4.21 9.72
N PRO A 202 14.25 -4.96 10.84
CA PRO A 202 13.18 -5.05 11.83
C PRO A 202 12.71 -3.70 12.39
N ILE A 203 13.63 -2.75 12.61
CA ILE A 203 13.28 -1.41 13.10
C ILE A 203 12.48 -0.63 12.07
N ARG A 204 12.83 -0.74 10.78
CA ARG A 204 12.11 -0.09 9.67
C ARG A 204 10.76 -0.74 9.40
N GLN A 205 10.64 -2.06 9.50
CA GLN A 205 9.36 -2.76 9.43
C GLN A 205 8.43 -2.30 10.55
N LYS A 206 8.93 -2.20 11.79
CA LYS A 206 8.13 -1.70 12.91
C LYS A 206 7.64 -0.28 12.67
N ALA A 207 8.50 0.61 12.17
CA ALA A 207 8.12 1.99 11.85
C ALA A 207 7.06 2.05 10.73
N TYR A 208 7.28 1.32 9.64
CA TYR A 208 6.32 1.25 8.53
C TYR A 208 4.96 0.67 8.97
N MET A 209 4.96 -0.36 9.82
CA MET A 209 3.73 -0.89 10.42
C MET A 209 3.06 0.13 11.36
N ALA A 210 3.82 0.94 12.10
CA ALA A 210 3.26 1.99 12.94
C ALA A 210 2.55 3.06 12.09
N TYR A 211 3.16 3.52 11.00
CA TYR A 211 2.52 4.41 10.03
C TYR A 211 1.25 3.81 9.42
N ASN A 212 1.30 2.55 8.98
CA ASN A 212 0.15 1.87 8.39
C ASN A 212 -1.00 1.60 9.37
N ASN A 213 -0.70 1.49 10.67
CA ASN A 213 -1.70 1.33 11.72
C ASN A 213 -2.19 2.67 12.30
N ALA A 214 -1.51 3.77 11.99
CA ALA A 214 -1.91 5.08 12.49
C ALA A 214 -3.28 5.48 11.91
N PRO A 215 -4.17 6.06 12.72
CA PRO A 215 -5.48 6.52 12.26
C PRO A 215 -5.27 7.65 11.25
N SER A 216 -5.50 7.36 9.98
CA SER A 216 -5.49 8.37 8.93
C SER A 216 -6.71 8.21 8.02
N GLY A 217 -7.06 9.30 7.35
CA GLY A 217 -8.13 9.30 6.36
C GLY A 217 -7.80 8.40 5.17
N PRO A 218 -8.76 8.11 4.29
CA PRO A 218 -8.46 7.39 3.05
C PRO A 218 -7.40 8.14 2.25
N LEU A 219 -6.43 7.40 1.67
CA LEU A 219 -5.50 7.96 0.69
C LEU A 219 -6.31 8.43 -0.52
N GLY A 220 -6.43 9.75 -0.68
CA GLY A 220 -7.05 10.35 -1.85
C GLY A 220 -6.04 10.42 -2.99
N LEU A 221 -6.41 9.92 -4.17
CA LEU A 221 -5.65 10.21 -5.38
C LEU A 221 -5.94 11.66 -5.81
N PRO A 222 -4.91 12.51 -5.89
CA PRO A 222 -5.07 13.88 -6.35
C PRO A 222 -5.50 13.90 -7.83
N SER A 223 -6.09 15.02 -8.26
CA SER A 223 -6.33 15.29 -9.68
C SER A 223 -5.21 16.15 -10.26
N GLY A 224 -4.84 15.89 -11.51
CA GLY A 224 -3.83 16.68 -12.23
C GLY A 224 -2.40 16.17 -12.08
N ASP A 225 -1.45 16.93 -12.62
CA ASP A 225 -0.03 16.59 -12.57
C ASP A 225 0.51 16.72 -11.13
N THR A 226 1.07 15.62 -10.64
CA THR A 226 1.66 15.51 -9.29
C THR A 226 3.12 15.09 -9.32
N CYS A 227 3.72 15.00 -10.51
CA CYS A 227 5.11 14.67 -10.67
C CYS A 227 6.01 15.83 -10.28
N LYS A 228 6.92 15.57 -9.34
CA LYS A 228 7.96 16.52 -8.93
C LYS A 228 9.21 16.31 -9.79
N SER A 229 10.01 17.38 -9.94
CA SER A 229 11.39 17.25 -10.43
C SER A 229 12.31 16.84 -9.28
N TYR A 230 13.17 15.87 -9.53
CA TYR A 230 14.19 15.37 -8.63
C TYR A 230 15.55 15.35 -9.30
#